data_AF-A0A7K0HLQ8-F1
#
_entry.id   AF-A0A7K0HLQ8-F1
#
_cell.length_a   1.000
_cell.length_b   1.000
_cell.length_c   1.000
_cell.angle_alpha   90.00
_cell.angle_beta   90.00
_cell.angle_gamma   90.00
#
_symmetry.space_group_name_H-M   'P 1'
#
loop_
_entity.id
_entity.type
_entity.pdbx_description
1 polymer ?
#
loop_
_entity_poly.entity_id
_entity_poly.type
_entity_poly.pdbx_seq_one_letter_code
_entity_poly.pdbx_strand_id
1 'polypeptide(L)'
;MDKDNRKYRICFIDYMWYVAEIWHEREHTNLNGRMLLFFCWLFAILVPLGTPLMFRYFSWIVAFAVVMMLCFLPDLFCQLRYTAGRREALREYYGKLKHPGRKLAKIVLIAITLTVVNVALMFHFGFIHWA
;
A
#
# COMPACT_ATOMS: atom_id res chain seq x y z
N MET A 1 4.14 10.68 -31.74
CA MET A 1 5.57 10.40 -31.55
C MET A 1 5.98 10.73 -30.10
N ASP A 2 5.72 9.80 -29.18
CA ASP A 2 6.56 9.39 -28.04
C ASP A 2 7.47 10.41 -27.30
N LYS A 3 6.96 11.57 -26.87
CA LYS A 3 7.78 12.54 -26.12
C LYS A 3 7.37 12.84 -24.67
N ASP A 4 6.11 12.62 -24.27
CA ASP A 4 5.70 12.84 -22.87
C ASP A 4 5.69 11.57 -22.00
N ASN A 5 5.69 10.38 -22.62
CA ASN A 5 5.55 9.11 -21.91
C ASN A 5 6.79 8.69 -21.09
N ARG A 6 7.92 9.42 -21.22
CA ARG A 6 9.14 9.20 -20.42
C ARG A 6 9.12 9.89 -19.05
N LYS A 7 8.13 10.76 -18.77
CA LYS A 7 8.13 11.57 -17.55
C LYS A 7 7.55 10.85 -16.33
N TYR A 8 6.76 9.80 -16.55
CA TYR A 8 6.19 9.01 -15.47
C TYR A 8 6.87 7.63 -15.46
N ARG A 9 7.84 7.42 -14.57
CA ARG A 9 8.25 6.05 -14.23
C ARG A 9 7.05 5.35 -13.60
N ILE A 10 6.32 4.61 -14.42
CA ILE A 10 5.18 3.81 -14.03
C ILE A 10 5.70 2.75 -13.06
N CYS A 11 5.47 2.98 -11.77
CA CYS A 11 5.95 2.11 -10.71
C CYS A 11 4.90 1.05 -10.39
N PHE A 12 5.30 -0.07 -9.78
CA PHE A 12 4.37 -1.12 -9.36
C PHE A 12 3.25 -0.58 -8.45
N ILE A 13 3.55 0.46 -7.67
CA ILE A 13 2.59 1.20 -6.82
C ILE A 13 1.51 1.89 -7.66
N ASP A 14 1.88 2.51 -8.78
CA ASP A 14 0.94 3.19 -9.70
C ASP A 14 -0.02 2.17 -10.36
N TYR A 15 0.48 0.97 -10.63
CA TYR A 15 -0.33 -0.15 -11.11
C TYR A 15 -1.30 -0.69 -10.04
N MET A 16 -0.83 -0.92 -8.81
CA MET A 16 -1.68 -1.38 -7.71
C MET A 16 -2.81 -0.38 -7.41
N TRP A 17 -2.46 0.91 -7.38
CA TRP A 17 -3.41 2.00 -7.17
C TRP A 17 -4.49 2.02 -8.27
N TYR A 18 -4.08 1.97 -9.54
CA TYR A 18 -5.01 2.01 -10.67
C TYR A 18 -5.93 0.79 -10.75
N VAL A 19 -5.41 -0.41 -10.47
CA VAL A 19 -6.21 -1.64 -10.44
C VAL A 19 -7.29 -1.57 -9.35
N ALA A 20 -6.97 -0.98 -8.20
CA ALA A 20 -7.94 -0.74 -7.13
C ALA A 20 -8.97 0.32 -7.52
N GLU A 21 -8.58 1.40 -8.20
CA GLU A 21 -9.51 2.43 -8.65
C GLU A 21 -10.51 1.90 -9.71
N ILE A 22 -10.06 1.08 -10.67
CA ILE A 22 -10.98 0.42 -11.61
C ILE A 22 -11.92 -0.55 -10.90
N TRP A 23 -11.42 -1.27 -9.89
CA TRP A 23 -12.25 -2.21 -9.13
C TRP A 23 -13.32 -1.46 -8.33
N HIS A 24 -12.95 -0.33 -7.73
CA HIS A 24 -13.85 0.62 -7.08
C HIS A 24 -14.95 1.10 -8.03
N GLU A 25 -14.59 1.56 -9.23
CA GLU A 25 -15.55 2.01 -10.26
C GLU A 25 -16.52 0.88 -10.70
N ARG A 26 -16.09 -0.39 -10.70
CA ARG A 26 -16.93 -1.53 -11.12
C ARG A 26 -17.84 -2.08 -10.03
N GLU A 27 -17.33 -2.17 -8.81
CA GLU A 27 -18.02 -2.84 -7.70
C GLU A 27 -18.79 -1.84 -6.82
N HIS A 28 -18.61 -0.53 -7.03
CA HIS A 28 -19.13 0.56 -6.18
C HIS A 28 -18.84 0.35 -4.68
N THR A 29 -17.76 -0.37 -4.35
CA THR A 29 -17.36 -0.68 -2.97
C THR A 29 -16.54 0.46 -2.38
N ASN A 30 -16.48 0.67 -1.06
CA ASN A 30 -15.66 1.74 -0.47
C ASN A 30 -14.13 1.54 -0.56
N LEU A 31 -13.64 0.49 -1.25
CA LEU A 31 -12.22 0.19 -1.39
C LEU A 31 -11.56 1.04 -2.48
N ASN A 32 -11.21 2.28 -2.13
CA ASN A 32 -10.47 3.20 -3.00
C ASN A 32 -8.98 2.77 -3.12
N GLY A 33 -8.31 3.11 -4.24
CA GLY A 33 -6.88 2.86 -4.41
C GLY A 33 -5.99 3.44 -3.32
N ARG A 34 -6.42 4.57 -2.71
CA ARG A 34 -5.75 5.15 -1.54
C ARG A 34 -5.82 4.25 -0.31
N MET A 35 -6.98 3.65 -0.03
CA MET A 35 -7.15 2.70 1.07
C MET A 35 -6.31 1.44 0.86
N LEU A 36 -6.25 0.91 -0.36
CA LEU A 36 -5.45 -0.29 -0.65
C LEU A 36 -3.96 -0.05 -0.39
N LEU A 37 -3.41 1.09 -0.84
CA LEU A 37 -2.02 1.44 -0.56
C LEU A 37 -1.78 1.70 0.93
N PHE A 38 -2.73 2.34 1.62
CA PHE A 38 -2.68 2.52 3.06
C PHE A 38 -2.64 1.18 3.80
N PHE A 39 -3.53 0.23 3.45
CA PHE A 39 -3.51 -1.11 4.04
C PHE A 39 -2.23 -1.87 3.73
N CYS A 40 -1.73 -1.80 2.49
CA CYS A 40 -0.48 -2.45 2.11
C CYS A 40 0.70 -1.89 2.92
N TRP A 41 0.77 -0.57 3.12
CA TRP A 41 1.75 0.08 3.98
C TRP A 41 1.60 -0.32 5.46
N LEU A 42 0.37 -0.29 5.96
CA LEU A 42 0.06 -0.56 7.36
C LEU A 42 0.39 -2.01 7.73
N PHE A 43 -0.04 -2.99 6.92
CA PHE A 43 0.18 -4.41 7.19
C PHE A 43 1.58 -4.90 6.82
N ALA A 44 2.22 -4.35 5.79
CA ALA A 44 3.55 -4.82 5.36
C ALA A 44 4.71 -4.10 6.07
N ILE A 45 4.53 -2.87 6.53
CA ILE A 45 5.63 -2.03 7.07
C ILE A 45 5.34 -1.61 8.51
N LEU A 46 4.19 -0.98 8.77
CA LEU A 46 3.89 -0.40 10.07
C LEU A 46 3.74 -1.47 11.16
N VAL A 47 2.93 -2.50 10.89
CA VAL A 47 2.64 -3.58 11.85
C VAL A 47 3.88 -4.43 12.15
N PRO A 48 4.60 -4.97 11.15
CA PRO A 48 5.70 -5.87 11.45
C PRO A 48 7.03 -5.19 11.74
N LEU A 49 7.28 -3.99 11.24
CA LEU A 49 8.55 -3.29 11.44
C LEU A 49 8.41 -2.15 12.46
N GLY A 50 7.35 -1.35 12.34
CA GLY A 50 7.10 -0.21 13.22
C GLY A 50 6.83 -0.65 14.66
N THR A 51 5.90 -1.59 14.86
CA THR A 51 5.48 -2.02 16.20
C THR A 51 6.64 -2.57 17.06
N PRO A 52 7.40 -3.61 16.64
CA PRO A 52 8.44 -4.20 17.49
C PRO A 52 9.63 -3.26 17.74
N LEU A 53 10.01 -2.46 16.75
CA LEU A 53 11.13 -1.53 16.88
C LEU A 53 10.77 -0.40 17.86
N MET A 54 9.54 0.12 17.77
CA MET A 54 9.08 1.21 18.63
C MET A 54 8.83 0.75 20.06
N PHE A 55 8.29 -0.46 20.28
CA PHE A 55 8.15 -1.03 21.62
C PHE A 55 9.50 -1.34 22.28
N ARG A 56 10.55 -1.64 21.49
CA ARG A 56 11.88 -1.96 22.02
C ARG A 56 12.73 -0.73 22.35
N TYR A 57 12.57 0.36 21.59
CA TYR A 57 13.40 1.56 21.75
C TYR A 57 12.70 2.73 22.44
N PHE A 58 11.36 2.79 22.43
CA PHE A 58 10.60 3.95 22.90
C PHE A 58 9.45 3.57 23.83
N SER A 59 9.06 4.52 24.70
CA SER A 59 7.86 4.41 25.54
C SER A 59 6.59 4.35 24.68
N TRP A 60 5.55 3.67 25.19
CA TRP A 60 4.29 3.42 24.48
C TRP A 60 3.64 4.69 23.90
N ILE A 61 3.78 5.83 24.59
CA ILE A 61 3.25 7.13 24.15
C ILE A 61 3.99 7.64 22.90
N VAL A 62 5.31 7.54 22.89
CA VAL A 62 6.13 7.98 21.75
C VAL A 62 5.94 7.03 20.57
N ALA A 63 5.80 5.73 20.83
CA ALA A 63 5.44 4.74 19.83
C ALA A 63 4.13 5.11 19.13
N PHE A 64 3.09 5.46 19.89
CA PHE A 64 1.80 5.88 19.35
C PHE A 64 1.90 7.16 18.49
N ALA A 65 2.64 8.17 18.96
CA ALA A 65 2.79 9.43 18.22
C ALA A 65 3.50 9.24 16.87
N VAL A 66 4.57 8.44 16.85
CA VAL A 66 5.32 8.14 15.62
C VAL A 66 4.51 7.24 14.68
N VAL A 67 3.78 6.25 15.20
CA VAL A 67 2.85 5.43 14.42
C VAL A 67 1.80 6.31 13.74
N MET A 68 1.21 7.25 14.48
CA MET A 68 0.25 8.20 13.92
C MET A 68 0.88 9.03 12.80
N MET A 69 2.08 9.58 12.97
CA MET A 69 2.80 10.29 11.89
C MET A 69 3.05 9.39 10.66
N LEU A 70 3.50 8.15 10.88
CA LEU A 70 3.78 7.18 9.82
C LEU A 70 2.52 6.75 9.05
N CYS A 71 1.34 6.80 9.69
CA CYS A 71 0.07 6.58 9.01
C CYS A 71 -0.27 7.70 8.01
N PHE A 72 0.14 8.95 8.25
CA PHE A 72 -0.14 10.05 7.31
C PHE A 72 0.74 10.01 6.06
N LEU A 73 1.94 9.43 6.14
CA LEU A 73 2.88 9.33 5.02
C LEU A 73 2.30 8.73 3.73
N PRO A 74 1.64 7.54 3.75
CA PRO A 74 1.04 6.96 2.55
C PRO A 74 -0.11 7.80 1.99
N ASP A 75 -0.90 8.50 2.84
CA ASP A 75 -1.98 9.38 2.36
C ASP A 75 -1.40 10.62 1.67
N LEU A 76 -0.41 11.26 2.31
CA LEU A 76 0.29 12.42 1.76
C LEU A 76 1.03 12.08 0.46
N PHE A 77 1.70 10.92 0.42
CA PHE A 77 2.36 10.43 -0.78
C PHE A 77 1.37 10.17 -1.91
N CYS A 78 0.19 9.59 -1.61
CA CYS A 78 -0.88 9.42 -2.58
C CYS A 78 -1.36 10.76 -3.15
N GLN A 79 -1.60 11.76 -2.29
CA GLN A 79 -2.07 13.07 -2.74
C GLN A 79 -1.02 13.81 -3.58
N LEU A 80 0.25 13.79 -3.16
CA LEU A 80 1.35 14.42 -3.89
C LEU A 80 1.64 13.71 -5.23
N ARG A 81 1.48 12.38 -5.27
CA ARG A 81 1.83 11.59 -6.44
C ARG A 81 0.70 11.46 -7.47
N TYR A 82 -0.55 11.31 -7.04
CA TYR A 82 -1.72 11.09 -7.90
C TYR A 82 -2.55 12.36 -8.10
N THR A 83 -1.92 13.36 -8.73
CA THR A 83 -2.60 14.56 -9.25
C THR A 83 -3.51 14.21 -10.43
N ALA A 84 -4.52 15.04 -10.70
CA ALA A 84 -5.53 14.78 -11.74
C ALA A 84 -4.91 14.41 -13.10
N GLY A 85 -3.91 15.16 -13.56
CA GLY A 85 -3.23 14.87 -14.83
C GLY A 85 -2.51 13.51 -14.88
N ARG A 86 -1.96 13.02 -13.75
CA ARG A 86 -1.34 11.69 -13.71
C ARG A 86 -2.37 10.57 -13.73
N ARG A 87 -3.55 10.80 -13.14
CA ARG A 87 -4.66 9.83 -13.15
C ARG A 87 -5.17 9.63 -14.57
N GLU A 88 -5.29 10.70 -15.35
CA GLU A 88 -5.70 10.62 -16.76
C GLU A 88 -4.68 9.85 -17.60
N ALA A 89 -3.38 10.14 -17.44
CA ALA A 89 -2.32 9.40 -18.12
C ALA A 89 -2.32 7.90 -17.76
N LEU A 90 -2.54 7.57 -16.48
CA LEU A 90 -2.70 6.17 -16.04
C LEU A 90 -3.95 5.52 -16.63
N ARG A 91 -5.06 6.28 -16.76
CA ARG A 91 -6.31 5.79 -17.36
C ARG A 91 -6.15 5.47 -18.83
N GLU A 92 -5.40 6.29 -19.57
CA GLU A 92 -5.10 6.04 -20.98
C GLU A 92 -4.17 4.83 -21.15
N TYR A 93 -3.12 4.73 -20.33
CA TYR A 93 -2.13 3.65 -20.42
C TYR A 93 -2.70 2.29 -19.99
N TYR A 94 -3.46 2.26 -18.89
CA TYR A 94 -3.97 1.03 -18.29
C TYR A 94 -5.47 0.77 -18.57
N GLY A 95 -6.17 1.64 -19.29
CA GLY A 95 -7.60 1.51 -19.59
C GLY A 95 -7.99 0.23 -20.35
N LYS A 96 -7.04 -0.43 -21.01
CA LYS A 96 -7.25 -1.70 -21.73
C LYS A 96 -7.08 -2.95 -20.86
N LEU A 97 -6.96 -2.82 -19.54
CA LEU A 97 -6.76 -3.96 -18.65
C LEU A 97 -7.98 -4.91 -18.60
N LYS A 98 -7.79 -6.14 -19.08
CA LYS A 98 -8.76 -7.23 -18.92
C LYS A 98 -8.61 -7.87 -17.52
N HIS A 99 -9.73 -8.07 -16.82
CA HIS A 99 -9.87 -8.67 -15.48
C HIS A 99 -9.09 -7.98 -14.33
N PRO A 100 -9.50 -6.75 -13.94
CA PRO A 100 -8.88 -6.01 -12.83
C PRO A 100 -8.96 -6.78 -11.49
N GLY A 101 -10.06 -7.47 -11.20
CA GLY A 101 -10.27 -8.20 -9.94
C GLY A 101 -9.29 -9.32 -9.68
N ARG A 102 -9.00 -10.15 -10.69
CA ARG A 102 -8.04 -11.25 -10.52
C ARG A 102 -6.62 -10.74 -10.23
N LYS A 103 -6.28 -9.58 -10.79
CA LYS A 103 -5.00 -8.91 -10.55
C LYS A 103 -4.95 -8.28 -9.16
N LEU A 104 -6.04 -7.63 -8.74
CA LEU A 104 -6.20 -7.11 -7.38
C LEU A 104 -6.08 -8.24 -6.34
N ALA A 105 -6.79 -9.34 -6.55
CA ALA A 105 -6.76 -10.50 -5.67
C ALA A 105 -5.33 -11.07 -5.52
N LYS A 106 -4.55 -11.14 -6.61
CA LYS A 106 -3.13 -11.54 -6.55
C LYS A 106 -2.29 -10.56 -5.72
N ILE A 107 -2.48 -9.26 -5.89
CA ILE A 107 -1.77 -8.23 -5.11
C ILE A 107 -2.09 -8.38 -3.62
N VAL A 108 -3.38 -8.51 -3.29
CA VAL A 108 -3.85 -8.71 -1.92
C VAL A 108 -3.28 -10.01 -1.34
N LEU A 109 -3.27 -11.10 -2.10
CA LEU A 109 -2.73 -12.39 -1.66
C LEU A 109 -1.23 -12.33 -1.39
N ILE A 110 -0.46 -11.61 -2.21
CA ILE A 110 0.96 -11.35 -1.96
C ILE A 110 1.14 -10.52 -0.69
N ALA A 111 0.33 -9.47 -0.49
CA ALA A 111 0.39 -8.64 0.71
C ALA A 111 0.06 -9.44 1.99
N ILE A 112 -0.94 -10.33 1.94
CA ILE A 112 -1.29 -11.24 3.04
C ILE A 112 -0.13 -12.20 3.31
N THR A 113 0.44 -12.79 2.26
CA THR A 113 1.58 -13.73 2.39
C THR A 113 2.79 -13.03 3.02
N LEU A 114 3.11 -11.82 2.56
CA LEU A 114 4.15 -10.97 3.17
C LEU A 114 3.84 -10.69 4.63
N THR A 115 2.59 -10.38 4.98
CA THR A 115 2.17 -10.14 6.37
C THR A 115 2.40 -11.39 7.23
N VAL A 116 1.99 -12.57 6.75
CA VAL A 116 2.17 -13.85 7.46
C VAL A 116 3.66 -14.16 7.65
N VAL A 117 4.48 -14.01 6.61
CA VAL A 117 5.94 -14.23 6.69
C VAL A 117 6.57 -13.27 7.69
N ASN A 118 6.17 -12.00 7.68
CA ASN A 118 6.66 -11.02 8.64
C ASN A 118 6.26 -11.36 10.08
N VAL A 119 5.01 -11.78 10.32
CA VAL A 119 4.55 -12.24 11.65
C VAL A 119 5.36 -13.46 12.11
N ALA A 120 5.61 -14.42 11.21
CA ALA A 120 6.45 -15.59 11.50
C ALA A 120 7.90 -15.19 11.83
N LEU A 121 8.47 -14.22 11.12
CA LEU A 121 9.79 -13.64 11.43
C LEU A 121 9.78 -12.98 12.81
N MET A 122 8.75 -12.23 13.17
CA MET A 122 8.63 -11.62 14.51
C MET A 122 8.58 -12.68 15.62
N PHE A 123 7.89 -13.79 15.37
CA PHE A 123 7.89 -14.95 16.26
C PHE A 123 9.28 -15.56 16.39
N HIS A 124 9.98 -15.76 15.27
CA HIS A 124 11.32 -16.33 15.24
C HIS A 124 12.37 -15.42 15.90
N PHE A 125 12.25 -14.10 15.75
CA PHE A 125 13.14 -13.13 16.40
C PHE A 125 12.79 -12.87 17.88
N GLY A 126 11.78 -13.55 18.43
CA GLY A 126 11.44 -13.49 19.85
C GLY A 126 10.72 -12.21 20.29
N PHE A 127 10.13 -11.45 19.36
CA PHE A 127 9.35 -10.25 19.69
C PHE A 127 7.95 -10.57 20.24
N ILE A 128 7.39 -11.73 19.90
CA ILE A 128 6.11 -12.23 20.40
C ILE A 128 6.39 -13.58 21.06
N HIS A 129 6.39 -13.62 22.39
CA HIS A 129 6.31 -14.87 23.15
C HIS A 129 4.83 -15.18 23.35
N TRP A 130 4.39 -16.37 22.92
CA TRP A 130 3.22 -16.98 23.54
C TRP A 130 3.65 -17.37 24.96
N ALA A 131 3.18 -16.61 25.93
CA ALA A 131 3.21 -17.02 27.34
C ALA A 131 2.16 -18.12 27.55
#